data_AF-A0A0F9E1I8-F1
#
_entry.id   AF-A0A0F9E1I8-F1
#
_cell.length_a   1.000
_cell.length_b   1.000
_cell.length_c   1.000
_cell.angle_alpha   90.00
_cell.angle_beta   90.00
_cell.angle_gamma   90.00
#
_symmetry.space_group_name_H-M   'P 1'
#
loop_
_entity.id
_entity.type
_entity.pdbx_description
1 polymer ?
#
loop_
_entity_poly.entity_id
_entity_poly.type
_entity_poly.pdbx_seq_one_letter_code
_entity_poly.pdbx_strand_id
1 'polypeptide(L)' 'MKCTKCDKEAEYIVDGQSVCKEHKEHKEDKPEREEGTMGDRLVGW' A
#
# COMPACT_ATOMS: atom_id res chain seq x y z
N MET A 1 1.75 15.85 11.09
CA MET A 1 0.81 15.28 10.11
C MET A 1 -0.40 14.79 10.89
N LYS A 2 -1.64 14.95 10.42
CA LYS A 2 -2.84 14.52 11.15
C LYS A 2 -3.42 13.25 10.53
N CYS A 3 -4.04 12.40 11.32
CA CYS A 3 -4.69 11.21 10.80
C CYS A 3 -5.95 11.58 10.01
N THR A 4 -6.22 10.85 8.93
CA THR A 4 -7.39 11.10 8.08
C THR A 4 -8.68 10.55 8.69
N LYS A 5 -8.58 9.49 9.49
CA LYS A 5 -9.70 8.91 10.25
C LYS A 5 -9.93 9.58 11.61
N CYS A 6 -8.91 10.25 12.15
CA CYS A 6 -8.86 10.75 13.52
C CYS A 6 -8.11 12.09 13.53
N ASP A 7 -8.58 13.15 14.18
CA ASP A 7 -7.85 14.44 14.22
C ASP A 7 -6.56 14.42 15.06
N LYS A 8 -6.15 13.25 15.56
CA LYS A 8 -4.90 13.06 16.31
C LYS A 8 -3.69 13.10 15.37
N GLU A 9 -2.51 13.19 15.98
CA GLU A 9 -1.25 13.12 15.27
C GLU A 9 -1.11 11.78 14.52
N ALA A 10 -0.82 11.87 13.21
CA ALA A 10 -0.49 10.73 12.38
C ALA A 10 1.00 10.43 12.48
N GLU A 11 1.31 9.17 12.78
CA GLU A 11 2.66 8.64 12.89
C GLU A 11 3.03 7.75 11.70
N TYR A 12 2.04 7.34 10.90
CA TYR A 12 2.19 6.38 9.80
C TYR A 12 1.50 6.88 8.53
N ILE A 13 2.00 6.44 7.36
CA ILE A 13 1.35 6.64 6.06
C ILE A 13 1.02 5.26 5.49
N VAL A 14 -0.26 4.99 5.24
CA VAL A 14 -0.77 3.73 4.68
C VAL A 14 -1.55 4.07 3.42
N ASP A 15 -1.20 3.48 2.28
CA ASP A 15 -1.87 3.74 0.98
C ASP A 15 -1.88 5.25 0.61
N GLY A 16 -0.80 5.96 0.92
CA GLY A 16 -0.71 7.42 0.75
C GLY A 16 -1.54 8.25 1.73
N GLN A 17 -2.24 7.63 2.68
CA GLN A 17 -3.04 8.31 3.71
C GLN A 17 -2.35 8.31 5.06
N SER A 18 -2.31 9.47 5.71
CA SER A 18 -1.77 9.65 7.05
C SER A 18 -2.71 9.05 8.09
N VAL A 19 -2.24 8.13 8.92
CA VAL A 19 -3.05 7.48 9.94
C VAL A 19 -2.34 7.43 11.30
N CYS A 20 -3.13 7.48 12.39
CA CYS A 20 -2.67 7.41 13.78
C CYS A 20 -2.50 5.93 14.20
N LYS A 21 -1.69 5.64 15.22
CA LYS A 21 -1.36 4.26 15.66
C LYS A 21 -2.57 3.36 15.88
N GLU A 22 -3.67 3.92 16.39
CA GLU A 22 -4.93 3.21 16.63
C GLU A 22 -5.67 2.84 15.32
N HIS A 23 -5.56 3.70 14.30
CA HIS A 23 -6.24 3.55 13.01
C HIS A 23 -5.36 2.92 11.93
N LYS A 24 -4.17 2.45 12.34
CA LYS A 24 -3.26 1.62 11.55
C LYS A 24 -3.81 0.18 11.43
N GLU A 25 -5.12 0.02 11.33
CA GLU A 25 -5.77 -1.29 11.26
C GLU A 25 -5.16 -2.09 10.10
N HIS A 26 -4.68 -3.26 10.49
CA HIS A 26 -4.09 -4.33 9.70
C HIS A 26 -4.67 -4.43 8.28
N LYS A 27 -4.04 -3.75 7.31
CA LYS A 27 -3.97 -4.24 5.94
C LYS A 27 -2.55 -4.76 5.71
N GLU A 28 -2.27 -5.89 6.34
CA GLU A 28 -1.41 -6.87 5.69
C GLU A 28 -2.32 -7.57 4.67
N ASP A 29 -2.33 -7.09 3.43
CA ASP A 29 -2.36 -8.00 2.27
C ASP A 29 -2.04 -7.20 1.01
N LYS A 30 -1.26 -7.84 0.14
CA LYS A 30 -0.67 -7.37 -1.12
C LYS A 30 0.59 -6.51 -0.97
N PRO A 31 1.75 -7.15 -0.75
CA PRO A 31 2.76 -7.06 -1.79
C PRO A 31 2.12 -7.59 -3.08
N GLU A 32 1.37 -6.74 -3.79
CA GLU A 32 1.20 -6.90 -5.23
C GLU A 32 2.57 -6.60 -5.85
N ARG A 33 3.49 -7.51 -5.59
CA ARG A 33 4.72 -7.71 -6.31
C ARG A 33 4.28 -8.21 -7.68
N GLU A 34 3.89 -7.26 -8.50
CA GLU A 34 4.07 -7.28 -9.94
C GLU A 34 3.73 -8.63 -10.58
N GLU A 35 2.44 -8.99 -10.62
CA GLU A 35 1.94 -9.72 -11.79
C GLU A 35 1.92 -8.74 -12.97
N GLY A 36 3.11 -8.41 -13.45
CA GLY A 36 3.33 -7.89 -14.80
C GLY A 36 3.11 -9.02 -15.79
N THR A 37 1.87 -9.49 -15.89
CA THR A 37 1.40 -10.35 -16.98
C THR A 37 1.24 -9.50 -18.23
N MET A 38 2.34 -9.12 -18.88
CA MET A 38 2.30 -8.52 -20.22
C MET A 38 3.62 -8.76 -20.97
N GLY A 39 3.52 -9.50 -22.08
CA GLY A 39 4.44 -9.33 -23.20
C GLY A 39 5.29 -10.55 -23.55
N ASP A 40 4.68 -11.50 -24.27
CA ASP A 40 5.18 -11.90 -25.59
C ASP A 40 6.71 -12.03 -25.74
N ARG A 41 7.23 -13.25 -25.56
CA ARG A 41 8.48 -13.66 -26.20
C ARG A 41 8.55 -15.17 -26.35
N LEU A 42 7.56 -15.71 -27.07
CA LEU A 42 7.83 -16.83 -27.95
C LEU A 42 8.88 -16.39 -28.98
N VAL A 43 9.70 -17.36 -29.40
CA VAL A 43 10.73 -17.32 -30.47
C VAL A 43 12.15 -16.97 -30.01
N GLY A 44 13.00 -18.00 -29.99
CA GLY A 44 14.45 -17.90 -29.85
C GLY A 44 15.19 -19.22 -30.09
N TRP A 45 15.23 -19.64 -31.36
CA TRP A 45 16.09 -20.66 -32.01
C TRP A 45 15.80 -22.14 -31.78
#